data_AF-A0AAV8ZV62-F1
#
_entry.id   AF-A0AAV8ZV62-F1
#
_cell.length_a   1.000
_cell.length_b   1.000
_cell.length_c   1.000
_cell.angle_alpha   90.00
_cell.angle_beta   90.00
_cell.angle_gamma   90.00
#
_symmetry.space_group_name_H-M   'P 1'
#
loop_
_entity.id
_entity.type
_entity.pdbx_description
1 polymer ?
#
loop_
_entity_poly.entity_id
_entity_poly.type
_entity_poly.pdbx_seq_one_letter_code
_entity_poly.pdbx_strand_id
1 'polypeptide(L)' 'MWKYHQKTHDGKRNHLCTECGRAFLQAVHLKYHMWKHTGIKQFHCAYCDKSYTSVTQLKKHKRKYCEAEKTE' A
#
# COMPACT_ATOMS: atom_id res chain seq x y z
N MET A 1 21.62 -3.35 -19.51
CA MET A 1 20.88 -3.42 -18.23
C MET A 1 21.41 -2.32 -17.29
N TRP A 2 21.09 -1.05 -17.58
CA TRP A 2 21.63 0.14 -16.86
C TRP A 2 20.57 1.21 -16.63
N LYS A 3 19.57 1.30 -17.52
CA LYS A 3 18.49 2.29 -17.44
C LYS A 3 17.61 2.17 -16.19
N TYR A 4 17.58 1.02 -15.51
CA TYR A 4 16.80 0.85 -14.28
C TYR A 4 17.53 1.38 -13.05
N HIS A 5 18.86 1.26 -12.98
CA HIS A 5 19.64 1.71 -11.81
C HIS A 5 19.74 3.25 -11.73
N GLN A 6 19.88 3.93 -12.88
CA GLN A 6 19.95 5.40 -12.92
C GLN A 6 18.66 6.13 -12.51
N LYS A 7 17.47 5.52 -12.70
CA LYS A 7 16.20 6.15 -12.29
C LYS A 7 16.11 6.34 -10.77
N THR A 8 16.83 5.53 -10.01
CA THR A 8 16.87 5.60 -8.54
C THR A 8 17.80 6.70 -8.03
N HIS A 9 18.83 7.08 -8.80
CA HIS A 9 19.82 8.07 -8.38
C HIS A 9 19.39 9.52 -8.64
N ASP A 10 18.50 9.75 -9.63
CA ASP A 10 18.03 11.10 -9.98
C ASP A 10 16.84 11.58 -9.14
N GLY A 11 16.34 10.76 -8.20
CA GLY A 11 15.28 11.19 -7.28
C GLY A 11 13.99 11.68 -7.96
N LYS A 12 13.74 11.32 -9.24
CA LYS A 12 12.51 11.66 -9.98
C LYS A 12 11.31 10.94 -9.38
N ARG A 13 10.85 11.40 -8.22
CA ARG A 13 9.55 11.09 -7.65
C ARG A 13 8.50 11.83 -8.46
N ASN A 14 8.09 11.21 -9.58
CA ASN A 14 7.13 11.83 -10.51
C ASN A 14 5.70 11.88 -9.97
N HIS A 15 5.40 11.15 -8.90
CA HIS A 15 4.04 11.03 -8.37
C HIS A 15 3.91 11.84 -7.08
N LEU A 16 3.55 13.11 -7.21
CA LEU A 16 3.41 14.05 -6.09
C LEU A 16 2.00 13.99 -5.51
N CYS A 17 1.90 14.01 -4.19
CA CYS A 17 0.65 14.18 -3.48
C CYS A 17 0.31 15.67 -3.42
N THR A 18 -0.85 16.06 -3.94
CA THR A 18 -1.32 17.44 -3.94
C THR A 18 -1.76 17.92 -2.55
N GLU A 19 -2.15 17.00 -1.66
CA GLU A 19 -2.64 17.31 -0.31
C GLU A 19 -1.51 17.64 0.68
N CYS A 20 -0.33 17.02 0.53
CA CYS A 20 0.78 17.21 1.47
C CYS A 20 2.16 17.41 0.82
N GLY A 21 2.22 17.53 -0.51
CA GLY A 21 3.45 17.73 -1.27
C GLY A 21 4.39 16.53 -1.31
N ARG A 22 4.04 15.39 -0.69
CA ARG A 22 4.91 14.22 -0.62
C ARG A 22 5.03 13.54 -1.98
N ALA A 23 6.25 13.31 -2.42
CA ALA A 23 6.52 12.71 -3.72
C ALA A 23 6.83 11.20 -3.61
N PHE A 24 6.36 10.42 -4.57
CA PHE A 24 6.51 8.97 -4.64
C PHE A 24 7.12 8.54 -5.98
N LEU A 25 7.85 7.42 -5.96
CA LEU A 25 8.50 6.83 -7.13
C LEU A 25 7.51 6.11 -8.05
N GLN A 26 6.37 5.66 -7.53
CA GLN A 26 5.38 4.88 -8.27
C GLN A 26 3.96 5.38 -7.96
N ALA A 27 3.09 5.37 -8.97
CA ALA A 27 1.69 5.77 -8.84
C ALA A 27 0.91 4.93 -7.82
N VAL A 28 1.23 3.63 -7.70
CA VAL A 28 0.59 2.75 -6.71
C VAL A 28 0.86 3.18 -5.27
N HIS A 29 2.06 3.70 -5.00
CA HIS A 29 2.42 4.21 -3.68
C HIS A 29 1.73 5.55 -3.38
N LEU A 30 1.60 6.42 -4.38
CA LEU A 30 0.81 7.63 -4.27
C LEU A 30 -0.67 7.30 -3.99
N LYS A 31 -1.26 6.36 -4.75
CA LYS A 31 -2.65 5.92 -4.55
C LYS A 31 -2.90 5.37 -3.14
N TYR A 32 -2.01 4.50 -2.66
CA TYR A 32 -2.03 4.00 -1.29
C TYR A 32 -1.93 5.14 -0.25
N HIS A 33 -1.12 6.14 -0.54
CA HIS A 33 -0.95 7.29 0.33
C HIS A 33 -2.22 8.16 0.36
N MET A 34 -2.90 8.37 -0.77
CA MET A 34 -4.18 9.10 -0.82
C MET A 34 -5.27 8.44 0.01
N TRP A 35 -5.25 7.12 0.15
CA TRP A 35 -6.16 6.42 1.07
C TRP A 35 -5.95 6.78 2.54
N LYS A 36 -4.76 7.23 2.93
CA LYS A 36 -4.54 7.76 4.28
C LYS A 36 -5.18 9.13 4.47
N HIS A 37 -5.16 9.98 3.44
CA HIS A 37 -5.83 11.29 3.48
C HIS A 37 -7.34 11.14 3.55
N THR A 38 -7.90 10.25 2.72
CA THR A 38 -9.34 10.00 2.66
C THR A 38 -9.87 9.08 3.76
N GLY A 39 -8.99 8.46 4.56
CA GLY A 39 -9.37 7.46 5.57
C GLY A 39 -9.92 6.15 4.99
N ILE A 40 -9.94 6.00 3.66
CA ILE A 40 -10.51 4.85 2.97
C ILE A 40 -9.57 3.65 3.15
N LYS A 41 -10.05 2.58 3.78
CA LYS A 41 -9.32 1.32 3.91
C LYS A 41 -9.89 0.31 2.91
N GLN A 42 -9.25 0.15 1.75
CA GLN A 42 -9.82 -0.68 0.67
C GLN A 42 -9.61 -2.20 0.82
N PHE A 43 -8.72 -2.62 1.71
CA PHE A 43 -8.42 -4.05 1.87
C PHE A 43 -9.02 -4.56 3.16
N HIS A 44 -10.18 -5.19 3.04
CA HIS A 44 -10.88 -5.81 4.15
C HIS A 44 -10.48 -7.27 4.28
N CYS A 45 -10.35 -7.71 5.54
CA CYS A 45 -10.31 -9.11 5.88
C CYS A 45 -11.73 -9.68 5.73
N ALA A 46 -11.89 -10.81 5.05
CA ALA A 46 -13.21 -11.42 4.84
C ALA A 46 -13.74 -12.16 6.08
N TYR A 47 -12.84 -12.46 7.03
CA TYR A 47 -13.14 -13.26 8.23
C TYR A 47 -13.13 -12.40 9.50
N CYS A 48 -12.81 -11.12 9.38
CA CYS A 48 -12.66 -10.23 10.51
C CYS A 48 -12.88 -8.78 10.07
N ASP A 49 -13.37 -7.93 10.96
CA ASP A 49 -13.71 -6.53 10.63
C ASP A 49 -12.47 -5.63 10.42
N LYS A 50 -11.27 -6.22 10.34
CA LYS A 50 -10.03 -5.47 10.17
C LYS A 50 -9.84 -5.03 8.72
N SER A 51 -9.71 -3.73 8.58
CA SER A 51 -9.52 -3.06 7.30
C SER A 51 -8.12 -2.46 7.21
N TYR A 52 -7.47 -2.60 6.06
CA TYR A 52 -6.11 -2.19 5.80
C TYR A 52 -6.05 -1.27 4.60
N THR A 53 -5.07 -0.38 4.62
CA THR A 53 -4.78 0.49 3.48
C THR A 53 -3.99 -0.24 2.40
N SER A 54 -3.26 -1.35 2.68
CA SER A 54 -2.38 -2.03 1.71
C SER A 54 -2.56 -3.55 1.68
N VAL A 55 -2.36 -4.12 0.48
CA VAL A 55 -2.37 -5.57 0.24
C VAL A 55 -1.34 -6.29 1.10
N THR A 56 -0.13 -5.75 1.25
CA THR A 56 0.93 -6.40 2.04
C THR A 56 0.54 -6.53 3.51
N GLN A 57 -0.12 -5.51 4.08
CA GLN A 57 -0.60 -5.55 5.45
C GLN A 57 -1.76 -6.54 5.60
N LEU A 58 -2.72 -6.55 4.66
CA LEU A 58 -3.78 -7.55 4.65
C LEU A 58 -3.21 -8.98 4.53
N LYS A 59 -2.25 -9.23 3.63
CA LYS A 59 -1.64 -10.55 3.45
C LYS A 59 -0.91 -11.03 4.71
N LYS A 60 -0.12 -10.15 5.35
CA LYS A 60 0.53 -10.48 6.64
C LYS A 60 -0.49 -10.79 7.72
N HIS A 61 -1.56 -10.00 7.78
CA HIS A 61 -2.64 -10.24 8.71
C HIS A 61 -3.33 -11.59 8.42
N LYS A 62 -3.68 -11.86 7.16
CA LYS A 62 -4.32 -13.11 6.77
C LYS A 62 -3.47 -14.31 7.16
N ARG A 63 -2.16 -14.25 6.88
CA ARG A 63 -1.22 -15.32 7.19
C ARG A 63 -1.08 -15.59 8.70
N LYS A 64 -1.04 -14.54 9.52
CA LYS A 64 -0.80 -14.71 10.97
C LYS A 64 -2.07 -14.97 11.78
N TYR A 65 -3.19 -14.38 11.39
CA TYR A 65 -4.37 -14.30 12.22
C TYR A 65 -5.61 -14.93 11.59
N CYS A 66 -5.66 -15.00 10.26
CA CYS A 66 -6.85 -15.47 9.54
C CYS A 66 -6.73 -16.92 9.05
N GLU A 67 -5.54 -17.53 9.09
CA GLU A 67 -5.37 -18.97 8.84
C GLU A 67 -5.93 -19.83 10.00
N ALA A 68 -6.42 -19.22 11.09
CA ALA A 68 -6.87 -19.91 12.30
C ALA A 68 -8.38 -20.26 12.32
N GLU A 69 -9.20 -19.80 11.36
CA GLU A 69 -10.64 -20.11 11.30
C GLU A 69 -11.00 -20.96 10.09
N LYS A 70 -10.28 -22.08 9.93
CA LYS A 70 -10.65 -23.20 9.03
C LYS A 70 -10.81 -24.49 9.82
N THR A 71 -11.63 -24.50 10.86
CA THR A 71 -12.19 -25.73 11.44
C THR A 71 -13.34 -25.33 12.37
N GLU A 72 -14.51 -25.12 11.79
CA GLU A 72 -15.78 -25.49 12.40
C GLU A 72 -16.62 -26.17 11.32
#